data_AF-A0A4R6ME52-F1
#
_entry.id   AF-A0A4R6ME52-F1
#
_cell.length_a   1.000
_cell.length_b   1.000
_cell.length_c   1.000
_cell.angle_alpha   90.00
_cell.angle_beta   90.00
_cell.angle_gamma   90.00
#
_symmetry.space_group_name_H-M   'P 1'
#
loop_
_entity.id
_entity.type
_entity.pdbx_description
1 polymer ?
#
loop_
_entity_poly.entity_id
_entity_poly.type
_entity_poly.pdbx_seq_one_letter_code
_entity_poly.pdbx_strand_id
1 'polypeptide(L)'
;MKNARLKAIYSETFSGLKLFYRDTNLSENLISNYKIGQIIQEKGFTDMTSIGGGLSGNFRYLIASSHPKDLSKFNPDSAKIGHFLLDTIAYFKVLDIYKIGDKTQVFLLNIPDNSLTLFKNSSSNLEEEIIEKARKKFSAKVNLALIPELQTEDWKEKTKLPIGMNDNGEMFFDDSKIKIEPSKRIEIDPEKKTIEVNKKPWWKIW
;
A
#
# COMPACT_ATOMS: atom_id res chain seq x y z
N MET A 1 12.73 16.26 -13.72
CA MET A 1 11.26 16.35 -13.75
C MET A 1 10.87 17.77 -13.31
N LYS A 2 9.96 18.46 -14.01
CA LYS A 2 9.53 19.82 -13.58
C LYS A 2 8.73 19.72 -12.26
N ASN A 3 8.94 20.65 -11.33
CA ASN A 3 8.26 20.67 -10.01
C ASN A 3 6.73 20.55 -10.09
N ALA A 4 6.11 21.12 -11.13
CA ALA A 4 4.67 21.00 -11.36
C ALA A 4 4.21 19.54 -11.57
N ARG A 5 5.00 18.73 -12.31
CA ARG A 5 4.69 17.31 -12.54
C ARG A 5 4.85 16.47 -11.27
N LEU A 6 5.88 16.76 -10.46
CA LEU A 6 6.04 16.15 -9.14
C LEU A 6 4.82 16.44 -8.25
N LYS A 7 4.38 17.71 -8.22
CA LYS A 7 3.21 18.12 -7.45
C LYS A 7 1.93 17.45 -7.90
N ALA A 8 1.73 17.31 -9.21
CA ALA A 8 0.57 16.61 -9.74
C ALA A 8 0.55 15.13 -9.30
N ILE A 9 1.66 14.40 -9.48
CA ILE A 9 1.74 12.97 -9.11
C ILE A 9 1.54 12.77 -7.61
N TYR A 10 2.18 13.58 -6.76
CA TYR A 10 2.00 13.48 -5.31
C TYR A 10 0.59 13.88 -4.87
N SER A 11 -0.01 14.89 -5.50
CA SER A 11 -1.40 15.24 -5.24
C SER A 11 -2.34 14.10 -5.65
N GLU A 12 -2.15 13.49 -6.82
CA GLU A 12 -2.94 12.34 -7.28
C GLU A 12 -2.80 11.14 -6.34
N THR A 13 -1.59 10.88 -5.85
CA THR A 13 -1.32 9.73 -4.99
C THR A 13 -1.83 9.95 -3.56
N PHE A 14 -1.58 11.11 -2.95
CA PHE A 14 -1.82 11.34 -1.52
C PHE A 14 -3.10 12.12 -1.19
N SER A 15 -3.68 12.86 -2.15
CA SER A 15 -4.94 13.57 -1.90
C SER A 15 -6.08 12.56 -1.73
N GLY A 16 -6.80 12.65 -0.61
CA GLY A 16 -7.88 11.71 -0.31
C GLY A 16 -7.41 10.29 0.02
N LEU A 17 -6.12 10.08 0.30
CA LEU A 17 -5.55 8.78 0.62
C LEU A 17 -6.24 8.17 1.85
N LYS A 18 -6.77 6.96 1.67
CA LYS A 18 -7.39 6.16 2.73
C LYS A 18 -6.66 4.83 2.88
N LEU A 19 -6.83 4.22 4.05
CA LEU A 19 -6.27 2.90 4.35
C LEU A 19 -7.36 1.83 4.27
N PHE A 20 -7.02 0.75 3.60
CA PHE A 20 -7.85 -0.44 3.43
C PHE A 20 -7.08 -1.67 3.91
N TYR A 21 -7.80 -2.72 4.25
CA TYR A 21 -7.26 -3.94 4.82
C TYR A 21 -7.62 -5.12 3.91
N ARG A 22 -6.69 -6.05 3.78
CA ARG A 22 -6.92 -7.36 3.16
C ARG A 22 -6.13 -8.40 3.94
N ASP A 23 -6.85 -9.23 4.66
CA ASP A 23 -6.29 -10.31 5.44
C ASP A 23 -6.31 -11.61 4.61
N THR A 24 -5.24 -12.40 4.76
CA THR A 24 -5.09 -13.70 4.11
C THR A 24 -4.09 -14.55 4.89
N ASN A 25 -3.86 -15.78 4.41
CA ASN A 25 -2.82 -16.65 4.89
C ASN A 25 -1.82 -16.94 3.77
N LEU A 26 -0.55 -16.57 3.96
CA LEU A 26 0.52 -16.81 2.99
C LEU A 26 1.64 -17.65 3.59
N SER A 27 2.28 -18.48 2.78
CA SER A 27 3.50 -19.17 3.18
C SER A 27 4.66 -18.18 3.30
N GLU A 28 5.63 -18.48 4.18
CA GLU A 28 6.83 -17.64 4.36
C GLU A 28 7.60 -17.46 3.03
N ASN A 29 7.57 -18.45 2.12
CA ASN A 29 8.14 -18.31 0.77
C ASN A 29 7.50 -17.12 0.02
N LEU A 30 6.17 -17.05 -0.04
CA LEU A 30 5.47 -15.95 -0.70
C LEU A 30 5.72 -14.61 0.00
N ILE A 31 5.70 -14.59 1.33
CA ILE A 31 5.97 -13.38 2.13
C ILE A 31 7.36 -12.83 1.83
N SER A 32 8.36 -13.69 1.69
CA SER A 32 9.76 -13.30 1.47
C SER A 32 10.04 -12.63 0.12
N ASN A 33 9.12 -12.73 -0.85
CA ASN A 33 9.25 -12.08 -2.15
C ASN A 33 8.99 -10.57 -2.11
N TYR A 34 8.31 -10.07 -1.08
CA TYR A 34 8.10 -8.63 -0.90
C TYR A 34 9.34 -7.95 -0.33
N LYS A 35 9.75 -6.84 -0.95
CA LYS A 35 10.87 -6.01 -0.49
C LYS A 35 10.46 -4.56 -0.35
N ILE A 36 10.89 -3.89 0.72
CA ILE A 36 10.65 -2.46 0.91
C ILE A 36 11.23 -1.67 -0.28
N GLY A 37 10.45 -0.75 -0.82
CA GLY A 37 10.80 0.05 -2.00
C GLY A 37 10.60 -0.66 -3.35
N GLN A 38 10.19 -1.93 -3.35
CA GLN A 38 9.83 -2.65 -4.57
C GLN A 38 8.56 -2.06 -5.18
N ILE A 39 8.53 -2.02 -6.51
CA ILE A 39 7.29 -1.76 -7.25
C ILE A 39 6.71 -3.11 -7.68
N ILE A 40 5.43 -3.33 -7.39
CA ILE A 40 4.70 -4.55 -7.77
C ILE A 40 3.47 -4.18 -8.59
N GLN A 41 2.98 -5.12 -9.39
CA GLN A 41 1.79 -4.93 -10.22
C GLN A 41 0.81 -6.06 -9.96
N GLU A 42 -0.42 -5.73 -9.60
CA GLU A 42 -1.52 -6.69 -9.59
C GLU A 42 -2.23 -6.67 -10.95
N LYS A 43 -2.43 -7.85 -11.55
CA LYS A 43 -3.10 -7.99 -12.85
C LYS A 43 -4.62 -8.06 -12.68
N GLY A 44 -5.08 -8.70 -11.61
CA GLY A 44 -6.49 -8.86 -11.29
C GLY A 44 -7.08 -7.68 -10.53
N PHE A 45 -8.34 -7.82 -10.15
CA PHE A 45 -8.97 -6.90 -9.21
C PHE A 45 -8.38 -7.07 -7.81
N THR A 46 -8.31 -5.98 -7.05
CA THR A 46 -7.89 -6.03 -5.64
C THR A 46 -9.08 -5.75 -4.74
N ASP A 47 -9.70 -6.81 -4.23
CA ASP A 47 -10.71 -6.73 -3.17
C ASP A 47 -10.07 -6.37 -1.83
N MET A 48 -10.67 -5.40 -1.14
CA MET A 48 -10.22 -4.92 0.16
C MET A 48 -11.37 -4.30 0.96
N THR A 49 -11.20 -4.17 2.27
CA THR A 49 -12.21 -3.61 3.17
C THR A 49 -11.73 -2.31 3.80
N SER A 50 -12.66 -1.38 4.06
CA SER A 50 -12.41 -0.19 4.87
C SER A 50 -12.43 -0.45 6.39
N ILE A 51 -12.82 -1.64 6.82
CA ILE A 51 -13.05 -1.98 8.23
C ILE A 51 -11.79 -2.68 8.80
N GLY A 52 -11.15 -2.07 9.78
CA GLY A 52 -9.93 -2.61 10.41
C GLY A 52 -10.19 -3.27 11.76
N GLY A 53 -10.01 -4.59 11.86
CA GLY A 53 -10.14 -5.38 13.09
C GLY A 53 -8.88 -6.18 13.44
N GLY A 54 -9.07 -7.23 14.26
CA GLY A 54 -8.08 -8.30 14.48
C GLY A 54 -7.53 -8.86 13.18
N LEU A 55 -6.30 -9.38 13.18
CA LEU A 55 -5.75 -10.06 12.01
C LEU A 55 -6.30 -11.48 11.92
N SER A 56 -6.97 -11.80 10.82
CA SER A 56 -7.29 -13.18 10.44
C SER A 56 -6.13 -13.80 9.65
N GLY A 57 -5.74 -15.04 9.99
CA GLY A 57 -4.57 -15.70 9.41
C GLY A 57 -3.23 -15.11 9.90
N ASN A 58 -2.18 -15.24 9.07
CA ASN A 58 -0.84 -14.77 9.40
C ASN A 58 -0.42 -13.49 8.65
N PHE A 59 -1.23 -13.00 7.70
CA PHE A 59 -0.78 -11.96 6.77
C PHE A 59 -1.84 -10.90 6.47
N ARG A 60 -1.42 -9.63 6.49
CA ARG A 60 -2.24 -8.46 6.14
C ARG A 60 -1.57 -7.62 5.07
N TYR A 61 -2.29 -7.33 3.99
CA TYR A 61 -2.02 -6.13 3.22
C TYR A 61 -2.73 -4.96 3.88
N LEU A 62 -1.95 -3.96 4.28
CA LEU A 62 -2.49 -2.62 4.48
C LEU A 62 -2.31 -1.88 3.15
N ILE A 63 -3.39 -1.34 2.60
CA ILE A 63 -3.37 -0.74 1.26
C ILE A 63 -3.76 0.73 1.40
N ALA A 64 -2.88 1.63 1.01
CA ALA A 64 -3.15 3.05 0.89
C ALA A 64 -3.54 3.37 -0.56
N SER A 65 -4.74 3.91 -0.78
CA SER A 65 -5.20 4.35 -2.11
C SER A 65 -6.11 5.57 -2.03
N SER A 66 -6.02 6.45 -3.03
CA SER A 66 -6.86 7.64 -3.23
C SER A 66 -8.03 7.39 -4.19
N HIS A 67 -7.97 6.36 -5.04
CA HIS A 67 -8.95 6.11 -6.11
C HIS A 67 -9.62 4.72 -6.10
N PRO A 68 -9.96 4.12 -4.95
CA PRO A 68 -10.67 2.85 -4.97
C PRO A 68 -12.17 3.03 -5.28
N LYS A 69 -12.76 2.04 -5.93
CA LYS A 69 -14.21 1.99 -6.18
C LYS A 69 -14.91 1.46 -4.93
N ASP A 70 -15.88 2.22 -4.43
CA ASP A 70 -16.65 1.88 -3.23
C ASP A 70 -17.81 0.96 -3.60
N LEU A 71 -17.63 -0.35 -3.41
CA LEU A 71 -18.65 -1.35 -3.72
C LEU A 71 -19.73 -1.44 -2.64
N SER A 72 -19.44 -0.95 -1.44
CA SER A 72 -20.36 -0.91 -0.29
C SER A 72 -21.66 -0.16 -0.58
N LYS A 73 -21.64 0.73 -1.58
CA LYS A 73 -22.80 1.55 -2.01
C LYS A 73 -23.79 0.82 -2.90
N PHE A 74 -23.42 -0.32 -3.49
CA PHE A 74 -24.24 -0.96 -4.53
C PHE A 74 -25.14 -2.07 -4.01
N ASN A 75 -24.80 -2.71 -2.89
CA ASN A 75 -25.66 -3.72 -2.27
C ASN A 75 -25.41 -3.85 -0.75
N PRO A 76 -26.41 -4.32 0.03
CA PRO A 76 -26.31 -4.43 1.48
C PRO A 76 -25.20 -5.38 1.98
N ASP A 77 -24.87 -6.42 1.22
CA ASP A 77 -23.86 -7.39 1.65
C ASP A 77 -22.44 -6.83 1.52
N SER A 78 -22.16 -6.11 0.43
CA SER A 78 -20.93 -5.31 0.28
C SER A 78 -20.83 -4.20 1.34
N ALA A 79 -21.96 -3.66 1.82
CA ALA A 79 -21.99 -2.66 2.88
C ALA A 79 -21.48 -3.23 4.22
N LYS A 80 -21.93 -4.43 4.60
CA LYS A 80 -21.53 -5.12 5.85
C LYS A 80 -20.03 -5.34 5.95
N ILE A 81 -19.38 -5.61 4.82
CA ILE A 81 -17.93 -5.85 4.74
C ILE A 81 -17.13 -4.58 4.39
N GLY A 82 -17.80 -3.44 4.19
CA GLY A 82 -17.14 -2.19 3.79
C GLY A 82 -16.28 -2.35 2.52
N HIS A 83 -16.84 -3.02 1.50
CA HIS A 83 -16.12 -3.50 0.31
C HIS A 83 -15.64 -2.37 -0.59
N PHE A 84 -14.34 -2.38 -0.89
CA PHE A 84 -13.70 -1.55 -1.90
C PHE A 84 -12.93 -2.41 -2.91
N LEU A 85 -12.78 -1.88 -4.12
CA LEU A 85 -12.13 -2.56 -5.23
C LEU A 85 -11.14 -1.62 -5.92
N LEU A 86 -9.92 -2.09 -6.19
CA LEU A 86 -9.08 -1.51 -7.24
C LEU A 86 -9.26 -2.30 -8.53
N ASP A 87 -9.22 -1.55 -9.63
CA ASP A 87 -9.31 -2.11 -10.98
C ASP A 87 -8.10 -3.00 -11.31
N THR A 88 -8.21 -3.73 -12.41
CA THR A 88 -7.12 -4.50 -13.00
C THR A 88 -5.92 -3.60 -13.33
N ILE A 89 -4.72 -4.19 -13.32
CA ILE A 89 -3.46 -3.50 -13.64
C ILE A 89 -3.18 -2.35 -12.64
N ALA A 90 -3.16 -2.69 -11.34
CA ALA A 90 -2.83 -1.76 -10.28
C ALA A 90 -1.34 -1.85 -9.91
N TYR A 91 -0.65 -0.70 -9.82
CA TYR A 91 0.73 -0.65 -9.33
C TYR A 91 0.77 -0.25 -7.87
N PHE A 92 1.71 -0.85 -7.14
CA PHE A 92 1.97 -0.53 -5.76
C PHE A 92 3.46 -0.36 -5.49
N LYS A 93 3.80 0.58 -4.61
CA LYS A 93 5.08 0.60 -3.91
C LYS A 93 4.92 -0.10 -2.57
N VAL A 94 5.81 -1.05 -2.27
CA VAL A 94 5.91 -1.63 -0.93
C VAL A 94 6.58 -0.60 -0.02
N LEU A 95 5.82 0.03 0.87
CA LEU A 95 6.32 1.05 1.78
C LEU A 95 7.00 0.47 3.01
N ASP A 96 6.44 -0.59 3.56
CA ASP A 96 6.91 -1.17 4.82
C ASP A 96 6.52 -2.65 4.93
N ILE A 97 7.31 -3.39 5.70
CA ILE A 97 7.02 -4.76 6.10
C ILE A 97 7.25 -4.84 7.61
N TYR A 98 6.20 -5.14 8.36
CA TYR A 98 6.23 -5.12 9.81
C TYR A 98 5.69 -6.44 10.39
N LYS A 99 6.47 -7.08 11.26
CA LYS A 99 6.17 -8.41 11.82
C LYS A 99 6.04 -8.34 13.34
N ILE A 100 5.02 -8.98 13.89
CA ILE A 100 4.80 -9.17 15.32
C ILE A 100 4.54 -10.67 15.54
N GLY A 101 5.52 -11.39 16.10
CA GLY A 101 5.46 -12.85 16.19
C GLY A 101 5.41 -13.50 14.80
N ASP A 102 4.38 -14.32 14.56
CA ASP A 102 4.09 -14.99 13.29
C ASP A 102 3.23 -14.16 12.33
N LYS A 103 2.79 -12.96 12.75
CA LYS A 103 1.89 -12.11 11.98
C LYS A 103 2.65 -11.02 11.22
N THR A 104 2.41 -10.90 9.93
CA THR A 104 3.06 -9.93 9.04
C THR A 104 2.07 -8.96 8.42
N GLN A 105 2.41 -7.67 8.43
CA GLN A 105 1.74 -6.64 7.64
C GLN A 105 2.69 -6.13 6.55
N VAL A 106 2.25 -6.20 5.29
CA VAL A 106 2.89 -5.51 4.17
C VAL A 106 2.07 -4.27 3.85
N PHE A 107 2.72 -3.11 3.88
CA PHE A 107 2.09 -1.83 3.59
C PHE A 107 2.33 -1.44 2.12
N LEU A 108 1.25 -1.37 1.35
CA LEU A 108 1.25 -1.04 -0.06
C LEU A 108 0.70 0.37 -0.29
N LEU A 109 1.41 1.17 -1.08
CA LEU A 109 0.90 2.44 -1.62
C LEU A 109 0.50 2.24 -3.07
N ASN A 110 -0.77 2.39 -3.39
CA ASN A 110 -1.24 2.40 -4.77
C ASN A 110 -0.75 3.67 -5.47
N ILE A 111 -0.07 3.48 -6.61
CA ILE A 111 0.57 4.57 -7.37
C ILE A 111 0.12 4.57 -8.84
N PRO A 112 0.10 5.74 -9.51
CA PRO A 112 -0.15 5.81 -10.95
C PRO A 112 0.92 5.11 -11.79
N ASP A 113 0.52 4.50 -12.90
CA ASP A 113 1.41 3.84 -13.88
C ASP A 113 2.48 4.78 -14.47
N ASN A 114 2.15 6.05 -14.66
CA ASN A 114 3.04 7.06 -15.21
C ASN A 114 4.10 7.57 -14.21
N SER A 115 4.10 7.01 -12.98
CA SER A 115 4.88 7.48 -11.84
C SER A 115 5.88 6.44 -11.30
N LEU A 116 5.98 5.25 -11.90
CA LEU A 116 6.81 4.16 -11.37
C LEU A 116 8.28 4.58 -11.16
N THR A 117 8.88 5.24 -12.15
CA THR A 117 10.26 5.75 -12.05
C THR A 117 10.44 6.76 -10.94
N LEU A 118 9.42 7.58 -10.64
CA LEU A 118 9.49 8.51 -9.52
C LEU A 118 9.55 7.73 -8.21
N PHE A 119 8.51 6.93 -7.94
CA PHE A 119 8.35 6.24 -6.66
C PHE A 119 9.40 5.16 -6.41
N LYS A 120 9.97 4.56 -7.46
CA LYS A 120 11.11 3.64 -7.36
C LYS A 120 12.37 4.32 -6.84
N ASN A 121 12.58 5.58 -7.22
CA ASN A 121 13.81 6.32 -6.97
C ASN A 121 13.62 7.47 -5.96
N SER A 122 12.51 7.50 -5.23
CA SER A 122 12.26 8.53 -4.22
C SER A 122 11.64 7.99 -2.94
N SER A 123 11.84 8.72 -1.85
CA SER A 123 11.05 8.63 -0.62
C SER A 123 10.48 10.00 -0.29
N SER A 124 9.49 10.07 0.60
CA SER A 124 8.95 11.34 1.08
C SER A 124 8.66 11.35 2.57
N ASN A 125 8.61 12.55 3.16
CA ASN A 125 8.14 12.72 4.54
C ASN A 125 6.71 12.20 4.72
N LEU A 126 5.84 12.32 3.71
CA LEU A 126 4.50 11.75 3.75
C LEU A 126 4.54 10.23 3.87
N GLU A 127 5.43 9.53 3.13
CA GLU A 127 5.63 8.09 3.24
C GLU A 127 6.11 7.72 4.66
N GLU A 128 7.10 8.43 5.20
CA GLU A 128 7.63 8.23 6.56
C GLU A 128 6.51 8.34 7.62
N GLU A 129 5.69 9.39 7.55
CA GLU A 129 4.58 9.62 8.48
C GLU A 129 3.48 8.54 8.41
N ILE A 130 3.08 8.12 7.21
CA ILE A 130 2.04 7.09 7.07
C ILE A 130 2.54 5.72 7.49
N ILE A 131 3.83 5.41 7.29
CA ILE A 131 4.46 4.17 7.77
C ILE A 131 4.42 4.10 9.29
N GLU A 132 4.79 5.18 9.98
CA GLU A 132 4.75 5.21 11.44
C GLU A 132 3.33 4.99 11.97
N LYS A 133 2.34 5.68 11.39
CA LYS A 133 0.92 5.51 11.72
C LYS A 133 0.43 4.09 11.42
N ALA A 134 0.86 3.49 10.32
CA ALA A 134 0.53 2.12 9.92
C ALA A 134 1.04 1.08 10.93
N ARG A 135 2.30 1.19 11.38
CA ARG A 135 2.86 0.30 12.40
C ARG A 135 2.12 0.40 13.73
N LYS A 136 1.86 1.63 14.20
CA LYS A 136 1.07 1.88 15.42
C LYS A 136 -0.33 1.26 15.33
N LYS A 137 -1.02 1.45 14.21
CA LYS A 137 -2.34 0.83 13.96
C LYS A 137 -2.28 -0.68 13.95
N PHE A 138 -1.25 -1.28 13.33
CA PHE A 138 -1.11 -2.73 13.30
C PHE A 138 -0.93 -3.30 14.71
N SER A 139 0.05 -2.78 15.48
CA SER A 139 0.28 -3.20 16.86
C SER A 139 -0.96 -3.10 17.74
N ALA A 140 -1.77 -2.04 17.57
CA ALA A 140 -2.99 -1.85 18.33
C ALA A 140 -4.14 -2.77 17.90
N LYS A 141 -4.16 -3.23 16.64
CA LYS A 141 -5.28 -4.00 16.07
C LYS A 141 -5.04 -5.50 16.00
N VAL A 142 -3.79 -5.95 15.90
CA VAL A 142 -3.41 -7.32 15.52
C VAL A 142 -4.05 -8.43 16.40
N ASN A 143 -4.36 -8.12 17.66
CA ASN A 143 -4.95 -9.04 18.64
C ASN A 143 -6.38 -8.66 19.07
N LEU A 144 -7.02 -7.70 18.39
CA LEU A 144 -8.44 -7.40 18.61
C LEU A 144 -9.31 -8.56 18.11
N ALA A 145 -10.60 -8.53 18.47
CA ALA A 145 -11.57 -9.45 17.92
C ALA A 145 -11.62 -9.37 16.38
N LEU A 146 -11.84 -10.53 15.76
CA LEU A 146 -12.08 -10.63 14.33
C LEU A 146 -13.45 -10.01 14.00
N ILE A 147 -13.56 -9.43 12.81
CA ILE A 147 -14.83 -8.91 12.29
C ILE A 147 -15.58 -10.07 11.64
N PRO A 148 -16.73 -10.51 12.18
CA PRO A 148 -17.45 -11.71 11.70
C PRO A 148 -17.79 -11.68 10.22
N GLU A 149 -18.19 -10.51 9.71
CA GLU A 149 -18.57 -10.30 8.31
C GLU A 149 -17.41 -10.53 7.34
N LEU A 150 -16.17 -10.38 7.82
CA LEU A 150 -14.94 -10.63 7.06
C LEU A 150 -14.39 -12.05 7.26
N GLN A 151 -15.09 -12.92 8.00
CA GLN A 151 -14.65 -14.30 8.24
C GLN A 151 -15.43 -15.33 7.40
N THR A 152 -16.29 -14.88 6.48
CA THR A 152 -17.03 -15.76 5.58
C THR A 152 -16.09 -16.42 4.56
N GLU A 153 -16.47 -17.61 4.09
CA GLU A 153 -15.69 -18.31 3.06
C GLU A 153 -15.65 -17.51 1.75
N ASP A 154 -16.75 -16.85 1.38
CA ASP A 154 -16.81 -15.98 0.19
C ASP A 154 -15.78 -14.83 0.24
N TRP A 155 -15.60 -14.21 1.42
CA TRP A 155 -14.61 -13.14 1.56
C TRP A 155 -13.19 -13.70 1.53
N LYS A 156 -12.93 -14.79 2.25
CA LYS A 156 -11.62 -15.44 2.25
C LYS A 156 -11.20 -15.88 0.86
N GLU A 157 -12.13 -16.43 0.08
CA GLU A 157 -11.87 -16.84 -1.30
C GLU A 157 -11.49 -15.65 -2.20
N LYS A 158 -12.12 -14.48 -2.02
CA LYS A 158 -11.76 -13.24 -2.74
C LYS A 158 -10.37 -12.73 -2.38
N THR A 159 -9.97 -12.87 -1.11
CA THR A 159 -8.72 -12.28 -0.61
C THR A 159 -7.53 -13.25 -0.56
N LYS A 160 -7.73 -14.54 -0.87
CA LYS A 160 -6.73 -15.59 -0.66
C LYS A 160 -5.42 -15.37 -1.41
N LEU A 161 -5.49 -14.93 -2.66
CA LEU A 161 -4.32 -14.85 -3.54
C LEU A 161 -3.35 -13.77 -3.07
N PRO A 162 -2.02 -13.95 -3.27
CA PRO A 162 -1.06 -12.88 -3.01
C PRO A 162 -1.25 -11.72 -3.99
N ILE A 163 -0.90 -10.49 -3.58
CA ILE A 163 -0.95 -9.31 -4.45
C ILE A 163 0.40 -9.15 -5.15
N GLY A 164 0.40 -9.03 -6.46
CA GLY A 164 1.58 -8.70 -7.26
C GLY A 164 2.42 -9.88 -7.73
N MET A 165 2.00 -11.11 -7.42
CA MET A 165 2.66 -12.35 -7.80
C MET A 165 1.64 -13.48 -7.96
N ASN A 166 2.03 -14.59 -8.58
CA ASN A 166 1.23 -15.81 -8.60
C ASN A 166 1.49 -16.69 -7.35
N ASP A 167 0.77 -17.81 -7.26
CA ASP A 167 0.87 -18.77 -6.15
C ASP A 167 2.23 -19.49 -6.05
N ASN A 168 3.06 -19.41 -7.09
CA ASN A 168 4.44 -19.91 -7.08
C ASN A 168 5.45 -18.86 -6.59
N GLY A 169 5.01 -17.62 -6.33
CA GLY A 169 5.87 -16.51 -5.94
C GLY A 169 6.51 -15.78 -7.10
N GLU A 170 6.10 -16.03 -8.34
CA GLU A 170 6.62 -15.33 -9.51
C GLU A 170 5.96 -13.96 -9.62
N MET A 171 6.76 -12.89 -9.55
CA MET A 171 6.27 -11.52 -9.64
C MET A 171 5.66 -11.25 -11.02
N PHE A 172 4.51 -10.59 -11.04
CA PHE A 172 3.87 -10.19 -12.31
C PHE A 172 4.59 -9.05 -13.03
N PHE A 173 5.40 -8.29 -12.28
CA PHE A 173 6.16 -7.15 -12.77
C PHE A 173 7.61 -7.24 -12.31
N ASP A 174 8.52 -7.04 -13.26
CA ASP A 174 9.95 -6.97 -13.02
C ASP A 174 10.37 -5.52 -12.85
N ASP A 175 10.48 -5.10 -11.59
CA ASP A 175 10.80 -3.71 -11.24
C ASP A 175 12.26 -3.33 -11.45
N SER A 176 13.14 -4.30 -11.78
CA SER A 176 14.51 -4.03 -12.21
C SER A 176 14.56 -3.35 -13.58
N LYS A 177 13.48 -3.44 -14.36
CA LYS A 177 13.33 -2.76 -15.66
C LYS A 177 13.06 -1.26 -15.50
N ILE A 178 12.70 -0.80 -14.30
CA ILE A 178 12.53 0.63 -14.05
C ILE A 178 13.92 1.28 -14.03
N LYS A 179 14.08 2.34 -14.82
CA LYS A 179 15.32 3.13 -14.85
C LYS A 179 15.70 3.58 -13.43
N ILE A 180 16.90 3.19 -12.99
CA ILE A 180 17.47 3.63 -11.72
C ILE A 180 18.01 5.05 -11.89
N GLU A 181 17.64 5.93 -10.97
CA GLU A 181 18.13 7.30 -10.87
C GLU A 181 18.70 7.54 -9.47
N PRO A 182 19.53 8.58 -9.25
CA PRO A 182 19.94 8.96 -7.91
C PRO A 182 18.73 9.17 -7.01
N SER A 183 18.75 8.54 -5.84
CA SER A 183 17.67 8.59 -4.86
C SER A 183 17.34 10.04 -4.49
N LYS A 184 16.04 10.37 -4.48
CA LYS A 184 15.51 11.69 -4.16
C LYS A 184 14.68 11.62 -2.89
N ARG A 185 15.01 12.43 -1.89
CA ARG A 185 14.09 12.69 -0.77
C ARG A 185 13.19 13.86 -1.14
N ILE A 186 11.89 13.66 -1.06
CA ILE A 186 10.88 14.64 -1.42
C ILE A 186 10.22 15.13 -0.14
N GLU A 187 10.40 16.42 0.16
CA GLU A 187 9.76 17.07 1.30
C GLU A 187 8.54 17.84 0.80
N ILE A 188 7.38 17.52 1.36
CA ILE A 188 6.09 18.09 0.98
C ILE A 188 5.53 18.82 2.18
N ASP A 189 5.27 20.11 2.01
CA ASP A 189 4.53 20.92 2.96
C ASP A 189 3.11 21.12 2.40
N PRO A 190 2.11 20.37 2.90
CA PRO A 190 0.75 20.45 2.38
C PRO A 190 0.09 21.80 2.69
N GLU A 191 0.48 22.48 3.78
CA GLU A 191 -0.07 23.79 4.17
C GLU A 191 0.44 24.89 3.25
N LYS A 192 1.75 24.90 2.97
CA LYS A 192 2.37 25.87 2.06
C LYS A 192 2.27 25.47 0.60
N LYS A 193 1.77 24.26 0.31
CA LYS A 193 1.69 23.66 -1.03
C LYS A 193 3.03 23.66 -1.77
N THR A 194 4.14 23.53 -1.04
CA THR A 194 5.50 23.49 -1.58
C THR A 194 6.03 22.07 -1.63
N ILE A 195 6.94 21.84 -2.58
CA ILE A 195 7.67 20.57 -2.72
C ILE A 195 9.15 20.91 -2.88
N GLU A 196 9.97 20.35 -2.01
CA GLU A 196 11.42 20.47 -2.03
C GLU A 196 12.05 19.10 -2.30
N VAL A 197 13.10 19.06 -3.11
CA VAL A 197 13.80 17.82 -3.47
C VAL A 197 15.22 17.90 -2.91
N ASN A 198 15.62 16.88 -2.15
CA ASN A 198 16.95 16.79 -1.53
C ASN A 198 17.30 18.00 -0.65
N LYS A 199 16.34 18.48 0.14
CA LYS A 199 16.64 19.51 1.15
C LYS A 199 17.77 18.99 2.04
N LYS A 200 18.89 19.70 2.06
CA LYS A 200 19.96 19.39 3.02
C LYS A 200 19.39 19.65 4.41
N PRO A 201 19.57 18.73 5.37
CA PRO A 201 19.24 19.01 6.76
C PRO A 201 19.93 20.30 7.19
N TRP A 202 19.26 21.12 7.99
CA TRP A 202 19.76 22.44 8.40
C TRP A 202 21.15 22.37 9.09
N TRP A 203 21.50 21.22 9.67
CA TRP A 203 22.82 20.95 10.26
C TRP A 203 23.94 20.59 9.27
N LYS A 204 23.66 20.49 7.97
CA LYS A 204 24.64 20.25 6.89
C LYS A 204 24.91 21.49 6.02
N ILE A 205 24.56 22.68 6.52
CA ILE A 205 24.83 23.98 5.89
C ILE A 205 26.01 24.63 6.63
N TRP A 206 27.17 23.96 6.65
CA TRP A 206 28.47 24.50 7.05
C TRP A 206 29.55 23.82 6.21
#